data_AF-A0A9D2AQ54-F1
#
_entry.id   AF-A0A9D2AQ54-F1
#
_cell.length_a   1.000
_cell.length_b   1.000
_cell.length_c   1.000
_cell.angle_alpha   90.00
_cell.angle_beta   90.00
_cell.angle_gamma   90.00
#
_symmetry.space_group_name_H-M   'P 1'
#
loop_
_entity.id
_entity.type
_entity.pdbx_description
1 polymer ?
#
loop_
_entity_poly.entity_id
_entity_poly.type
_entity_poly.pdbx_seq_one_letter_code
_entity_poly.pdbx_strand_id
1 'polypeptide(L)'
;MVRYLDFKDARCKDCYKCLRECPVKAIKVVDHHAKIIESRCILCGHCTEVCPQNAKSVHSEREEVERLLAGGDVIASVAPSFVSSFGVQDFNVMRLALGRLGFADAEETSIGAREVTAQYEKLLEGGAFKNFITSCCPAVNTMIELYYPKALPYLAPVDTPMVAHAKMIRKRRPDAKVVFIGPCIAKKREARESGVVDGVLTFEDLAGMFADKGVVLEEIARLPVREGGAANRAKYYPISRGVIKSFDHYIDGYEFVAVDGAQKCKEVLENIESLSGMFIEMNSCDSACVNGPCSLALKAGALKANADIRKYVQKDLQERASVPYTPEEGIDFTCVRERKRTEDFIPTDRQIREILAKTGKTKPEDMLNCGACGYDTCMEKAWAVANGYANIEMCVPFMRERAESMSYEIIQTSPNGIVLLDSDLNILEINGKAKELLGIREYDIKGKGIFHYFNPTDFVLAQNDNKNIYNKKVYLEKTGSYIELTIIVLKDNKGTYAVMKDITQETKSEEQLDKVKLETLATTDEVIKKQMRVAQEIASLLGETTAETKVALLKLKKTLQGDEGSK
;
A
#
# COMPACT_ATOMS: atom_id res chain seq x y z
N MET A 1 -9.94 -6.04 -21.83
CA MET A 1 -8.62 -5.43 -21.55
C MET A 1 -7.79 -6.47 -20.82
N VAL A 2 -6.62 -6.85 -21.33
CA VAL A 2 -5.77 -7.87 -20.68
C VAL A 2 -4.86 -7.19 -19.69
N ARG A 3 -4.83 -7.70 -18.46
CA ARG A 3 -3.99 -7.24 -17.37
C ARG A 3 -2.72 -8.08 -17.34
N TYR A 4 -1.56 -7.44 -17.38
CA TYR A 4 -0.27 -8.13 -17.30
C TYR A 4 0.27 -8.21 -15.87
N LEU A 5 -0.20 -7.29 -15.01
CA LEU A 5 0.15 -7.19 -13.60
C LEU A 5 -1.14 -7.05 -12.80
N ASP A 6 -1.28 -7.86 -11.77
CA ASP A 6 -2.40 -7.78 -10.83
C ASP A 6 -1.92 -7.70 -9.38
N PHE A 7 -2.83 -7.39 -8.47
CA PHE A 7 -2.60 -7.37 -7.03
C PHE A 7 -3.29 -8.57 -6.37
N LYS A 8 -2.60 -9.20 -5.43
CA LYS A 8 -3.20 -10.16 -4.52
C LYS A 8 -3.79 -9.37 -3.35
N ASP A 9 -5.09 -9.06 -3.43
CA ASP A 9 -5.79 -8.09 -2.56
C ASP A 9 -5.46 -8.24 -1.07
N ALA A 10 -5.39 -9.47 -0.54
CA ALA A 10 -5.17 -9.72 0.89
C ALA A 10 -3.79 -9.32 1.45
N ARG A 11 -2.80 -9.00 0.61
CA ARG A 11 -1.41 -8.75 1.05
C ARG A 11 -0.99 -7.27 1.05
N CYS A 12 -1.75 -6.38 0.43
CA CYS A 12 -1.39 -4.97 0.42
C CYS A 12 -1.66 -4.32 1.79
N LYS A 13 -0.73 -3.47 2.27
CA LYS A 13 -0.80 -2.78 3.57
C LYS A 13 -0.65 -1.27 3.43
N ASP A 14 -1.07 -0.73 2.29
CA ASP A 14 -1.12 0.71 1.99
C ASP A 14 0.17 1.53 2.25
N CYS A 15 1.36 0.91 2.17
CA CYS A 15 2.63 1.57 2.49
C CYS A 15 3.13 2.59 1.44
N TYR A 16 2.42 2.72 0.31
CA TYR A 16 2.74 3.55 -0.87
C TYR A 16 4.12 3.36 -1.51
N LYS A 17 4.92 2.35 -1.09
CA LYS A 17 6.29 2.16 -1.61
C LYS A 17 6.31 1.98 -3.12
N CYS A 18 5.45 1.13 -3.67
CA CYS A 18 5.40 0.92 -5.11
C CYS A 18 5.00 2.18 -5.90
N LEU A 19 4.16 3.05 -5.31
CA LEU A 19 3.79 4.32 -5.94
C LEU A 19 4.98 5.29 -5.96
N ARG A 20 5.70 5.42 -4.84
CA ARG A 20 6.93 6.25 -4.76
C ARG A 20 7.96 5.83 -5.80
N GLU A 21 8.19 4.52 -5.88
CA GLU A 21 9.21 3.90 -6.74
C GLU A 21 8.79 3.80 -8.22
N CYS A 22 7.52 4.00 -8.57
CA CYS A 22 7.09 3.89 -9.96
C CYS A 22 7.62 5.08 -10.78
N PRO A 23 8.44 4.86 -11.83
CA PRO A 23 9.12 5.94 -12.57
C PRO A 23 8.14 6.86 -13.33
N VAL A 24 6.93 6.37 -13.60
CA VAL A 24 5.88 7.06 -14.36
C VAL A 24 4.59 7.28 -13.56
N LYS A 25 4.64 7.01 -12.24
CA LYS A 25 3.50 7.07 -11.30
C LYS A 25 2.22 6.41 -11.85
N ALA A 26 2.35 5.22 -12.44
CA ALA A 26 1.25 4.43 -13.02
C ALA A 26 0.52 3.56 -11.98
N ILE A 27 0.48 3.98 -10.72
CA ILE A 27 -0.19 3.27 -9.63
C ILE A 27 -1.22 4.21 -9.03
N LYS A 28 -2.47 3.74 -8.94
CA LYS A 28 -3.52 4.42 -8.18
C LYS A 28 -3.76 3.71 -6.86
N VAL A 29 -4.25 4.45 -5.87
CA VAL A 29 -4.68 3.89 -4.58
C VAL A 29 -6.18 4.06 -4.48
N VAL A 30 -6.90 2.93 -4.42
CA VAL A 30 -8.35 2.86 -4.28
C VAL A 30 -8.65 1.96 -3.09
N ASP A 31 -9.47 2.43 -2.15
CA ASP A 31 -9.85 1.69 -0.94
C ASP A 31 -8.65 1.14 -0.14
N HIS A 32 -7.59 1.94 0.02
CA HIS A 32 -6.32 1.53 0.67
C HIS A 32 -5.54 0.39 -0.04
N HIS A 33 -5.89 0.12 -1.30
CA HIS A 33 -5.20 -0.88 -2.13
C HIS A 33 -4.61 -0.21 -3.37
N ALA A 34 -3.34 -0.50 -3.62
CA ALA A 34 -2.67 -0.10 -4.85
C ALA A 34 -3.23 -0.91 -6.04
N LYS A 35 -3.46 -0.23 -7.17
CA LYS A 35 -3.89 -0.81 -8.45
C LYS A 35 -3.07 -0.19 -9.59
N ILE A 36 -2.81 -0.95 -10.66
CA ILE A 36 -2.08 -0.44 -11.83
C ILE A 36 -3.04 0.40 -12.69
N ILE A 37 -2.53 1.51 -13.21
CA ILE A 37 -3.20 2.31 -14.24
C ILE A 37 -2.64 1.83 -15.59
N GLU A 38 -3.35 0.91 -16.25
CA GLU A 38 -2.86 0.21 -17.45
C GLU A 38 -2.46 1.16 -18.58
N SER A 39 -3.25 2.23 -18.82
CA SER A 39 -2.97 3.24 -19.85
C SER A 39 -1.70 4.07 -19.59
N ARG A 40 -1.16 4.03 -18.37
CA ARG A 40 0.08 4.72 -17.97
C ARG A 40 1.25 3.75 -17.80
N CYS A 41 0.99 2.48 -17.53
CA CYS A 41 2.04 1.54 -17.11
C CYS A 41 2.98 1.17 -18.25
N ILE A 42 4.29 1.30 -18.02
CA ILE A 42 5.32 0.84 -18.98
C ILE A 42 5.69 -0.64 -18.80
N LEU A 43 5.13 -1.33 -17.81
CA LEU A 43 5.38 -2.75 -17.47
C LEU A 43 6.86 -3.08 -17.15
N CYS A 44 7.60 -2.13 -16.56
CA CYS A 44 8.99 -2.37 -16.15
C CYS A 44 9.13 -3.36 -14.98
N GLY A 45 8.07 -3.57 -14.19
CA GLY A 45 8.06 -4.52 -13.09
C GLY A 45 8.72 -4.05 -11.79
N HIS A 46 9.40 -2.91 -11.74
CA HIS A 46 10.04 -2.40 -10.50
C HIS A 46 9.11 -2.40 -9.28
N CYS A 47 7.82 -2.12 -9.50
CA CYS A 47 6.80 -2.13 -8.45
C CYS A 47 6.54 -3.51 -7.81
N THR A 48 6.85 -4.62 -8.50
CA THR A 48 6.77 -5.99 -7.96
C THR A 48 7.99 -6.27 -7.09
N GLU A 49 9.19 -5.90 -7.56
CA GLU A 49 10.47 -6.12 -6.88
C GLU A 49 10.56 -5.38 -5.55
N VAL A 50 10.15 -4.11 -5.50
CA VAL A 50 10.27 -3.30 -4.28
C VAL A 50 9.21 -3.60 -3.23
N CYS A 51 8.20 -4.41 -3.55
CA CYS A 51 7.04 -4.64 -2.69
C CYS A 51 7.38 -5.56 -1.51
N PRO A 52 7.41 -5.05 -0.26
CA PRO A 52 7.81 -5.85 0.89
C PRO A 52 6.81 -6.97 1.23
N GLN A 53 5.57 -6.83 0.77
CA GLN A 53 4.49 -7.79 1.01
C GLN A 53 4.38 -8.85 -0.10
N ASN A 54 5.19 -8.73 -1.17
CA ASN A 54 5.03 -9.49 -2.40
C ASN A 54 3.57 -9.48 -2.91
N ALA A 55 2.89 -8.32 -2.79
CA ALA A 55 1.45 -8.21 -2.99
C ALA A 55 1.01 -8.19 -4.46
N LYS A 56 1.95 -8.32 -5.42
CA LYS A 56 1.64 -8.29 -6.86
C LYS A 56 1.84 -9.67 -7.47
N SER A 57 1.11 -9.93 -8.55
CA SER A 57 1.25 -11.12 -9.39
C SER A 57 1.43 -10.71 -10.84
N VAL A 58 2.39 -11.33 -11.50
CA VAL A 58 2.51 -11.27 -12.95
C VAL A 58 1.50 -12.24 -13.55
N HIS A 59 0.79 -11.82 -14.59
CA HIS A 59 -0.10 -12.72 -15.33
C HIS A 59 0.71 -13.82 -16.01
N SER A 60 0.45 -15.07 -15.62
CA SER A 60 1.05 -16.24 -16.25
C SER A 60 0.34 -16.52 -17.59
N GLU A 61 1.11 -16.83 -18.63
CA GLU A 61 0.57 -17.32 -19.92
C GLU A 61 0.82 -18.83 -20.07
N ARG A 62 1.04 -19.51 -18.94
CA ARG A 62 1.43 -20.91 -18.91
C ARG A 62 0.36 -21.80 -19.54
N GLU A 63 -0.91 -21.60 -19.19
CA GLU A 63 -2.00 -22.41 -19.73
C GLU A 63 -2.16 -22.21 -21.25
N GLU A 64 -1.99 -20.98 -21.74
CA GLU A 64 -1.98 -20.67 -23.17
C GLU A 64 -0.85 -21.42 -23.88
N VAL A 65 0.35 -21.40 -23.31
CA VAL A 65 1.52 -22.07 -23.90
C VAL A 65 1.37 -23.59 -23.83
N GLU A 66 0.85 -24.16 -22.75
CA GLU A 66 0.57 -25.60 -22.66
C GLU A 66 -0.43 -26.05 -23.74
N ARG A 67 -1.45 -25.22 -24.06
CA ARG A 67 -2.35 -25.46 -25.20
C ARG A 67 -1.63 -25.39 -26.55
N LEU A 68 -0.70 -24.45 -26.74
CA LEU A 68 0.11 -24.37 -27.95
C LEU A 68 0.99 -25.63 -28.11
N LEU A 69 1.62 -26.09 -27.02
CA LEU A 69 2.47 -27.27 -27.01
C LEU A 69 1.71 -28.55 -27.40
N ALA A 70 0.43 -28.65 -27.04
CA ALA A 70 -0.43 -29.75 -27.48
C ALA A 70 -0.65 -29.77 -29.01
N GLY A 71 -0.44 -28.64 -29.70
CA GLY A 71 -0.57 -28.50 -31.15
C GLY A 71 0.66 -28.93 -31.97
N GLY A 72 1.81 -29.18 -31.34
CA GLY A 72 2.91 -29.97 -31.89
C GLY A 72 4.11 -29.25 -32.53
N ASP A 73 3.95 -28.07 -33.14
CA ASP A 73 5.09 -27.33 -33.74
C ASP A 73 5.29 -25.96 -33.06
N VAL A 74 5.96 -25.98 -31.90
CA VAL A 74 6.26 -24.79 -31.11
C VAL A 74 7.76 -24.63 -30.94
N ILE A 75 8.28 -23.46 -31.30
CA ILE A 75 9.69 -23.08 -31.18
C ILE A 75 9.85 -22.09 -30.03
N ALA A 76 10.76 -22.41 -29.11
CA ALA A 76 11.10 -21.52 -28.01
C ALA A 76 12.23 -20.55 -28.40
N SER A 77 11.99 -19.25 -28.23
CA SER A 77 13.01 -18.20 -28.29
C SER A 77 13.43 -17.83 -26.87
N VAL A 78 14.60 -18.27 -26.42
CA VAL A 78 15.03 -18.13 -25.01
C VAL A 78 15.96 -16.94 -24.83
N ALA A 79 15.68 -16.05 -23.86
CA ALA A 79 16.52 -14.91 -23.55
C ALA A 79 17.86 -15.38 -22.94
N PRO A 80 19.03 -14.81 -23.33
CA PRO A 80 20.34 -15.28 -22.85
C PRO A 80 20.55 -15.18 -21.32
N SER A 81 19.72 -14.40 -20.62
CA SER A 81 19.67 -14.35 -19.14
C SER A 81 19.23 -15.66 -18.47
N PHE A 82 18.87 -16.70 -19.23
CA PHE A 82 18.61 -18.04 -18.70
C PHE A 82 19.85 -18.59 -17.95
N VAL A 83 21.05 -18.23 -18.40
CA VAL A 83 22.32 -18.70 -17.86
C VAL A 83 22.43 -18.39 -16.37
N SER A 84 22.15 -17.15 -15.97
CA SER A 84 22.19 -16.74 -14.57
C SER A 84 20.96 -17.22 -13.78
N SER A 85 19.79 -17.32 -14.43
CA SER A 85 18.54 -17.72 -13.76
C SER A 85 18.48 -19.21 -13.43
N PHE A 86 19.02 -20.06 -14.30
CA PHE A 86 18.99 -21.52 -14.16
C PHE A 86 20.36 -22.14 -13.85
N GLY A 87 21.43 -21.34 -13.80
CA GLY A 87 22.78 -21.83 -13.51
C GLY A 87 23.38 -22.71 -14.62
N VAL A 88 22.88 -22.57 -15.85
CA VAL A 88 23.27 -23.41 -16.99
C VAL A 88 24.25 -22.66 -17.89
N GLN A 89 25.37 -23.29 -18.26
CA GLN A 89 26.44 -22.72 -19.09
C GLN A 89 26.48 -23.30 -20.52
N ASP A 90 25.45 -24.04 -20.92
CA ASP A 90 25.31 -24.63 -22.25
C ASP A 90 23.84 -24.59 -22.68
N PHE A 91 23.56 -23.93 -23.80
CA PHE A 91 22.20 -23.81 -24.31
C PHE A 91 21.57 -25.16 -24.69
N ASN A 92 22.35 -26.18 -25.04
CA ASN A 92 21.81 -27.50 -25.36
C ASN A 92 21.06 -28.12 -24.18
N VAL A 93 21.49 -27.85 -22.95
CA VAL A 93 20.77 -28.29 -21.74
C VAL A 93 19.37 -27.70 -21.72
N MET A 94 19.24 -26.40 -22.03
CA MET A 94 17.95 -25.72 -22.11
C MET A 94 17.11 -26.25 -23.28
N ARG A 95 17.71 -26.46 -24.45
CA ARG A 95 17.05 -27.03 -25.62
C ARG A 95 16.46 -28.41 -25.34
N LEU A 96 17.23 -29.30 -24.70
CA LEU A 96 16.76 -30.63 -24.31
C LEU A 96 15.67 -30.57 -23.22
N ALA A 97 15.82 -29.67 -22.23
CA ALA A 97 14.83 -29.47 -21.18
C ALA A 97 13.48 -29.01 -21.75
N LEU A 98 13.50 -28.07 -22.69
CA LEU A 98 12.32 -27.60 -23.41
C LEU A 98 11.74 -28.71 -24.32
N GLY A 99 12.58 -29.53 -24.94
CA GLY A 99 12.13 -30.73 -25.64
C GLY A 99 11.32 -31.68 -24.74
N ARG A 100 11.74 -31.89 -23.48
CA ARG A 100 10.97 -32.67 -22.49
C ARG A 100 9.64 -32.02 -22.10
N LEU A 101 9.52 -30.69 -22.22
CA LEU A 101 8.25 -29.99 -22.03
C LEU A 101 7.31 -30.13 -23.23
N GLY A 102 7.81 -30.49 -24.41
CA GLY A 102 7.04 -30.67 -25.65
C GLY A 102 7.32 -29.64 -26.73
N PHE A 103 8.33 -28.78 -26.57
CA PHE A 103 8.76 -27.87 -27.64
C PHE A 103 9.40 -28.66 -28.79
N ALA A 104 9.09 -28.30 -30.03
CA ALA A 104 9.66 -28.91 -31.23
C ALA A 104 11.13 -28.53 -31.39
N ASP A 105 11.48 -27.30 -31.04
CA ASP A 105 12.87 -26.83 -30.96
C ASP A 105 13.02 -25.63 -30.02
N ALA A 106 14.26 -25.28 -29.69
CA ALA A 106 14.59 -24.05 -28.98
C ALA A 106 15.83 -23.38 -29.56
N GLU A 107 15.79 -22.05 -29.65
CA GLU A 107 16.85 -21.18 -30.14
C GLU A 107 17.10 -20.02 -29.16
N GLU A 108 18.34 -19.52 -29.12
CA GLU A 108 18.66 -18.34 -28.31
C GLU A 108 18.17 -17.06 -28.99
N THR A 109 17.49 -16.20 -28.23
CA THR A 109 17.05 -14.86 -28.71
C THR A 109 18.23 -13.98 -29.12
N SER A 110 19.46 -14.33 -28.71
CA SER A 110 20.67 -13.65 -29.18
C SER A 110 20.85 -13.74 -30.70
N ILE A 111 20.22 -14.70 -31.39
CA ILE A 111 20.22 -14.77 -32.86
C ILE A 111 19.54 -13.51 -33.44
N GLY A 112 18.34 -13.17 -32.97
CA GLY A 112 17.68 -11.92 -33.35
C GLY A 112 18.40 -10.68 -32.81
N ALA A 113 19.06 -10.77 -31.64
CA ALA A 113 19.85 -9.66 -31.12
C ALA A 113 21.04 -9.30 -32.04
N ARG A 114 21.69 -10.32 -32.62
CA ARG A 114 22.77 -10.12 -33.60
C ARG A 114 22.26 -9.44 -34.86
N GLU A 115 21.09 -9.83 -35.36
CA GLU A 115 20.42 -9.15 -36.49
C GLU A 115 20.13 -7.69 -36.14
N VAL A 116 19.56 -7.42 -34.97
CA VAL A 116 19.27 -6.05 -34.52
C VAL A 116 20.55 -5.21 -34.39
N THR A 117 21.67 -5.80 -33.92
CA THR A 117 22.97 -5.10 -33.87
C THR A 117 23.41 -4.69 -35.28
N ALA A 118 23.33 -5.61 -36.25
CA ALA A 118 23.69 -5.31 -37.63
C ALA A 118 22.81 -4.23 -38.27
N GLN A 119 21.51 -4.20 -37.93
CA GLN A 119 20.62 -3.11 -38.36
C GLN A 119 21.01 -1.76 -37.71
N TYR A 120 21.44 -1.76 -36.44
CA TYR A 120 21.96 -0.55 -35.80
C TYR A 120 23.24 -0.05 -36.45
N GLU A 121 24.19 -0.95 -36.76
CA GLU A 121 25.42 -0.62 -37.48
C GLU A 121 25.09 0.08 -38.82
N LYS A 122 24.23 -0.54 -39.63
CA LYS A 122 23.78 0.03 -40.91
C LYS A 122 23.13 1.42 -40.77
N LEU A 123 22.33 1.64 -39.73
CA LEU A 123 21.69 2.93 -39.49
C LEU A 123 22.68 4.01 -39.02
N LEU A 124 23.66 3.63 -38.21
CA LEU A 124 24.69 4.54 -37.70
C LEU A 124 25.69 4.95 -38.79
N GLU A 125 26.09 4.01 -39.65
CA GLU A 125 26.93 4.28 -40.83
C GLU A 125 26.27 5.28 -41.79
N GLY A 126 24.93 5.30 -41.84
CA GLY A 126 24.17 6.30 -42.60
C GLY A 126 24.28 7.74 -42.07
N GLY A 127 24.81 7.95 -40.85
CA GLY A 127 25.11 9.27 -40.29
C GLY A 127 23.90 10.18 -40.01
N ALA A 128 22.67 9.64 -40.07
CA ALA A 128 21.45 10.45 -40.05
C ALA A 128 20.99 10.89 -38.64
N PHE A 129 21.52 10.29 -37.59
CA PHE A 129 21.02 10.47 -36.22
C PHE A 129 21.87 11.47 -35.44
N LYS A 130 21.26 12.54 -34.93
CA LYS A 130 21.95 13.44 -33.97
C LYS A 130 22.34 12.70 -32.69
N ASN A 131 21.44 11.86 -32.20
CA ASN A 131 21.64 10.91 -31.11
C ASN A 131 20.90 9.61 -31.48
N PHE A 132 21.37 8.48 -30.97
CA PHE A 132 20.82 7.16 -31.27
C PHE A 132 20.47 6.42 -29.98
N ILE A 133 19.20 6.07 -29.79
CA ILE A 133 18.70 5.32 -28.64
C ILE A 133 18.34 3.91 -29.10
N THR A 134 18.86 2.88 -28.43
CA THR A 134 18.55 1.49 -28.74
C THR A 134 17.07 1.16 -28.49
N SER A 135 16.44 0.38 -29.37
CA SER A 135 15.05 -0.05 -29.26
C SER A 135 14.84 -1.38 -28.50
N CYS A 136 15.89 -1.96 -27.90
CA CYS A 136 15.83 -3.33 -27.37
C CYS A 136 14.89 -3.51 -26.16
N CYS A 137 14.75 -2.49 -25.32
CA CYS A 137 13.97 -2.55 -24.08
C CYS A 137 12.52 -2.06 -24.31
N PRO A 138 11.50 -2.94 -24.33
CA PRO A 138 10.12 -2.54 -24.62
C PRO A 138 9.55 -1.56 -23.58
N ALA A 139 9.98 -1.64 -22.32
CA ALA A 139 9.55 -0.70 -21.29
C ALA A 139 10.08 0.73 -21.54
N VAL A 140 11.32 0.87 -22.02
CA VAL A 140 11.88 2.18 -22.42
C VAL A 140 11.19 2.68 -23.68
N ASN A 141 10.95 1.82 -24.67
CA ASN A 141 10.20 2.21 -25.87
C ASN A 141 8.83 2.78 -25.50
N THR A 142 8.06 2.09 -24.65
CA THR A 142 6.76 2.60 -24.20
C THR A 142 6.88 3.86 -23.34
N MET A 143 7.95 4.02 -22.57
CA MET A 143 8.22 5.26 -21.84
C MET A 143 8.39 6.43 -22.81
N ILE A 144 9.14 6.23 -23.91
CA ILE A 144 9.32 7.23 -24.97
C ILE A 144 7.99 7.53 -25.68
N GLU A 145 7.24 6.50 -26.09
CA GLU A 145 5.96 6.64 -26.78
C GLU A 145 4.94 7.45 -25.96
N LEU A 146 4.86 7.25 -24.64
CA LEU A 146 3.86 7.88 -23.77
C LEU A 146 4.31 9.23 -23.19
N TYR A 147 5.55 9.31 -22.69
CA TYR A 147 5.99 10.40 -21.81
C TYR A 147 7.04 11.30 -22.44
N TYR A 148 7.87 10.77 -23.35
CA TYR A 148 8.97 11.51 -23.97
C TYR A 148 8.90 11.49 -25.51
N PRO A 149 7.79 11.94 -26.12
CA PRO A 149 7.63 11.87 -27.58
C PRO A 149 8.67 12.68 -28.36
N LYS A 150 9.31 13.67 -27.73
CA LYS A 150 10.45 14.41 -28.29
C LYS A 150 11.68 13.53 -28.55
N ALA A 151 11.77 12.39 -27.86
CA ALA A 151 12.87 11.44 -28.04
C ALA A 151 12.62 10.43 -29.17
N LEU A 152 11.40 10.35 -29.73
CA LEU A 152 11.05 9.43 -30.83
C LEU A 152 11.99 9.53 -32.04
N PRO A 153 12.43 10.73 -32.50
CA PRO A 153 13.35 10.83 -33.63
C PRO A 153 14.73 10.20 -33.39
N TYR A 154 15.12 10.00 -32.13
CA TYR A 154 16.38 9.38 -31.75
C TYR A 154 16.24 7.88 -31.48
N LEU A 155 15.01 7.37 -31.35
CA LEU A 155 14.76 5.95 -31.11
C LEU A 155 14.98 5.15 -32.39
N ALA A 156 15.81 4.10 -32.30
CA ALA A 156 16.12 3.24 -33.43
C ALA A 156 14.83 2.65 -34.04
N PRO A 157 14.57 2.83 -35.34
CA PRO A 157 13.37 2.33 -36.01
C PRO A 157 13.50 0.83 -36.36
N VAL A 158 13.93 0.02 -35.41
CA VAL A 158 14.21 -1.42 -35.58
C VAL A 158 13.43 -2.22 -34.56
N ASP A 159 12.92 -3.37 -34.98
CA ASP A 159 12.33 -4.38 -34.10
C ASP A 159 13.25 -4.73 -32.93
N THR A 160 12.66 -5.16 -31.82
CA THR A 160 13.46 -5.67 -30.71
C THR A 160 13.96 -7.08 -31.02
N PRO A 161 15.01 -7.56 -30.33
CA PRO A 161 15.54 -8.91 -30.55
C PRO A 161 14.52 -10.04 -30.50
N MET A 162 13.48 -9.92 -29.67
CA MET A 162 12.41 -10.91 -29.58
C MET A 162 11.59 -10.98 -30.87
N VAL A 163 11.17 -9.82 -31.38
CA VAL A 163 10.33 -9.71 -32.57
C VAL A 163 11.13 -10.07 -33.82
N ALA A 164 12.36 -9.56 -33.93
CA ALA A 164 13.28 -9.91 -35.01
C ALA A 164 13.53 -11.43 -35.07
N HIS A 165 13.82 -12.05 -33.92
CA HIS A 165 14.03 -13.50 -33.87
C HIS A 165 12.77 -14.29 -34.26
N ALA A 166 11.59 -13.87 -33.80
CA ALA A 166 10.33 -14.52 -34.17
C ALA A 166 10.07 -14.44 -35.69
N LYS A 167 10.34 -13.29 -36.32
CA LYS A 167 10.25 -13.15 -37.79
C LYS A 167 11.22 -14.08 -38.51
N MET A 168 12.47 -14.20 -38.03
CA MET A 168 13.46 -15.13 -38.59
C MET A 168 13.03 -16.60 -38.46
N ILE A 169 12.50 -17.00 -37.30
CA ILE A 169 11.98 -18.36 -37.08
C ILE A 169 10.82 -18.63 -38.06
N ARG A 170 9.86 -17.70 -38.18
CA ARG A 170 8.70 -17.87 -39.08
C ARG A 170 9.08 -17.93 -40.55
N LYS A 171 10.12 -17.21 -41.00
CA LYS A 171 10.64 -17.36 -42.37
C LYS A 171 11.13 -18.78 -42.63
N ARG A 172 11.80 -19.41 -41.65
CA ARG A 172 12.30 -20.79 -41.76
C ARG A 172 11.22 -21.84 -41.53
N ARG A 173 10.23 -21.55 -40.68
CA ARG A 173 9.10 -22.41 -40.32
C ARG A 173 7.79 -21.61 -40.25
N PRO A 174 7.10 -21.41 -41.39
CA PRO A 174 5.91 -20.54 -41.47
C PRO A 174 4.77 -20.95 -40.54
N ASP A 175 4.53 -22.25 -40.38
CA ASP A 175 3.42 -22.79 -39.59
C ASP A 175 3.74 -22.92 -38.09
N ALA A 176 5.02 -22.75 -37.71
CA ALA A 176 5.44 -22.89 -36.33
C ALA A 176 4.90 -21.78 -35.45
N LYS A 177 4.56 -22.16 -34.21
CA LYS A 177 4.24 -21.23 -33.13
C LYS A 177 5.51 -20.79 -32.44
N VAL A 178 5.62 -19.51 -32.12
CA VAL A 178 6.82 -18.95 -31.47
C VAL A 178 6.47 -18.53 -30.06
N VAL A 179 7.16 -19.10 -29.08
CA VAL A 179 7.04 -18.74 -27.67
C VAL A 179 8.34 -18.09 -27.20
N PHE A 180 8.25 -16.88 -26.69
CA PHE A 180 9.40 -16.23 -26.05
C PHE A 180 9.50 -16.63 -24.58
N ILE A 181 10.72 -16.84 -24.10
CA ILE A 181 10.99 -17.18 -22.70
C ILE A 181 12.02 -16.19 -22.14
N GLY A 182 11.65 -15.42 -21.11
CA GLY A 182 12.57 -14.42 -20.56
C GLY A 182 12.16 -13.77 -19.23
N PRO A 183 12.96 -12.82 -18.71
CA PRO A 183 12.77 -12.26 -17.38
C PRO A 183 11.88 -11.00 -17.34
N CYS A 184 11.19 -10.65 -18.43
CA CYS A 184 10.58 -9.34 -18.61
C CYS A 184 9.06 -9.41 -18.81
N ILE A 185 8.31 -8.62 -18.03
CA ILE A 185 6.85 -8.51 -18.11
C ILE A 185 6.44 -7.72 -19.36
N ALA A 186 7.15 -6.63 -19.69
CA ALA A 186 6.84 -5.81 -20.86
C ALA A 186 6.90 -6.59 -22.19
N LYS A 187 7.66 -7.69 -22.25
CA LYS A 187 7.71 -8.60 -23.40
C LYS A 187 6.36 -9.27 -23.68
N LYS A 188 5.50 -9.48 -22.67
CA LYS A 188 4.13 -10.00 -22.85
C LYS A 188 3.26 -9.05 -23.67
N ARG A 189 3.28 -7.76 -23.33
CA ARG A 189 2.58 -6.72 -24.12
C ARG A 189 3.16 -6.61 -25.52
N GLU A 190 4.49 -6.59 -25.63
CA GLU A 190 5.16 -6.51 -26.92
C GLU A 190 4.83 -7.69 -27.84
N ALA A 191 4.82 -8.91 -27.32
CA ALA A 191 4.46 -10.11 -28.08
C ALA A 191 3.06 -9.97 -28.68
N ARG A 192 2.08 -9.55 -27.88
CA ARG A 192 0.72 -9.28 -28.34
C ARG A 192 0.66 -8.17 -29.39
N GLU A 193 1.33 -7.04 -29.15
CA GLU A 193 1.35 -5.91 -30.10
C GLU A 193 2.04 -6.27 -31.43
N SER A 194 3.04 -7.16 -31.39
CA SER A 194 3.80 -7.58 -32.58
C SER A 194 3.02 -8.48 -33.54
N GLY A 195 2.07 -9.28 -33.03
CA GLY A 195 1.33 -10.27 -33.80
C GLY A 195 2.14 -11.47 -34.31
N VAL A 196 3.46 -11.52 -34.08
CA VAL A 196 4.34 -12.60 -34.58
C VAL A 196 4.79 -13.60 -33.50
N VAL A 197 4.63 -13.26 -32.21
CA VAL A 197 4.91 -14.12 -31.06
C VAL A 197 3.60 -14.63 -30.48
N ASP A 198 3.44 -15.95 -30.35
CA ASP A 198 2.18 -16.59 -29.95
C ASP A 198 2.02 -16.73 -28.42
N GLY A 199 3.12 -16.64 -27.65
CA GLY A 199 3.07 -16.70 -26.18
C GLY A 199 4.38 -16.28 -25.51
N VAL A 200 4.29 -15.89 -24.23
CA VAL A 200 5.44 -15.45 -23.43
C VAL A 200 5.46 -16.11 -22.06
N LEU A 201 6.48 -16.94 -21.83
CA LEU A 201 6.78 -17.49 -20.51
C LEU A 201 7.81 -16.63 -19.79
N THR A 202 7.54 -16.33 -18.52
CA THR A 202 8.59 -15.82 -17.63
C THR A 202 9.51 -16.96 -17.18
N PHE A 203 10.69 -16.65 -16.62
CA PHE A 203 11.52 -17.71 -16.03
C PHE A 203 10.88 -18.35 -14.80
N GLU A 204 10.04 -17.63 -14.06
CA GLU A 204 9.21 -18.19 -12.99
C GLU A 204 8.17 -19.19 -13.54
N ASP A 205 7.49 -18.84 -14.65
CA ASP A 205 6.56 -19.75 -15.32
C ASP A 205 7.28 -21.02 -15.77
N LEU A 206 8.45 -20.88 -16.41
CA LEU A 206 9.24 -22.00 -16.90
C LEU A 206 9.75 -22.89 -15.75
N ALA A 207 10.20 -22.30 -14.65
CA ALA A 207 10.63 -23.06 -13.47
C ALA A 207 9.46 -23.88 -12.89
N GLY A 208 8.26 -23.32 -12.85
CA GLY A 208 7.04 -24.05 -12.46
C GLY A 208 6.74 -25.22 -13.41
N MET A 209 6.85 -25.01 -14.72
CA MET A 209 6.66 -26.09 -15.71
C MET A 209 7.70 -27.21 -15.58
N PHE A 210 8.97 -26.86 -15.31
CA PHE A 210 10.01 -27.87 -15.06
C PHE A 210 9.72 -28.66 -13.79
N ALA A 211 9.30 -28.00 -12.71
CA ALA A 211 8.94 -28.69 -11.47
C ALA A 211 7.79 -29.68 -11.68
N ASP A 212 6.75 -29.28 -12.40
CA ASP A 212 5.56 -30.12 -12.60
C ASP A 212 5.83 -31.33 -13.50
N LYS A 213 6.74 -31.21 -14.47
CA LYS A 213 7.17 -32.33 -15.32
C LYS A 213 8.41 -33.08 -14.80
N GLY A 214 8.92 -32.74 -13.62
CA GLY A 214 10.12 -33.37 -13.05
C GLY A 214 11.38 -33.20 -13.91
N VAL A 215 11.51 -32.08 -14.60
CA VAL A 215 12.69 -31.78 -15.44
C VAL A 215 13.81 -31.23 -14.57
N VAL A 216 14.87 -32.02 -14.40
CA VAL A 216 16.07 -31.64 -13.63
C VAL A 216 17.21 -31.27 -14.58
N LEU A 217 17.62 -30.00 -14.56
CA LEU A 217 18.62 -29.48 -15.51
C LEU A 217 20.01 -30.07 -15.27
N GLU A 218 20.35 -30.37 -14.01
CA GLU A 218 21.62 -30.98 -13.61
C GLU A 218 21.79 -32.39 -14.17
N GLU A 219 20.71 -33.14 -14.33
CA GLU A 219 20.73 -34.47 -14.95
C GLU A 219 20.93 -34.36 -16.46
N ILE A 220 20.25 -33.40 -17.09
CA ILE A 220 20.39 -33.15 -18.53
C ILE A 220 21.80 -32.69 -18.88
N ALA A 221 22.41 -31.86 -18.03
CA ALA A 221 23.79 -31.38 -18.20
C ALA A 221 24.85 -32.50 -18.18
N ARG A 222 24.51 -33.69 -17.67
CA ARG A 222 25.41 -34.86 -17.67
C ARG A 222 25.30 -35.70 -18.94
N LEU A 223 24.31 -35.45 -19.80
CA LEU A 223 24.13 -36.19 -21.04
C LEU A 223 25.26 -35.84 -22.03
N PRO A 224 25.71 -36.81 -22.85
CA PRO A 224 26.73 -36.54 -23.87
C PRO A 224 26.20 -35.49 -24.86
N VAL A 225 26.91 -34.37 -24.90
CA VAL A 225 26.52 -33.18 -25.67
C VAL A 225 26.75 -33.47 -27.16
N ARG A 226 25.73 -33.25 -27.99
CA ARG A 226 25.94 -33.00 -29.43
C ARG A 226 26.34 -31.53 -29.56
N GLU A 227 27.38 -31.24 -30.34
CA GLU A 227 27.79 -29.86 -30.61
C GLU A 227 26.57 -29.01 -30.99
N GLY A 228 26.32 -27.96 -30.21
CA GLY A 228 25.24 -27.02 -30.45
C GLY A 228 25.58 -25.66 -29.86
N GLY A 229 25.03 -24.62 -30.49
CA GLY A 229 25.38 -23.22 -30.24
C GLY A 229 26.34 -22.66 -31.29
N ALA A 230 26.12 -21.41 -31.68
CA ALA A 230 27.02 -20.66 -32.55
C ALA A 230 27.72 -19.57 -31.74
N ALA A 231 28.98 -19.24 -32.10
CA ALA A 231 29.65 -18.05 -31.59
C ALA A 231 28.79 -16.83 -31.89
N ASN A 232 28.38 -16.11 -30.83
CA ASN A 232 27.50 -14.97 -30.96
C ASN A 232 27.76 -13.96 -29.84
N ARG A 233 28.35 -12.81 -30.18
CA ARG A 233 28.62 -11.71 -29.24
C ARG A 233 27.33 -11.12 -28.66
N ALA A 234 26.21 -11.19 -29.38
CA ALA A 234 24.91 -10.70 -28.93
C ALA A 234 24.32 -11.46 -27.74
N LYS A 235 24.97 -12.55 -27.30
CA LYS A 235 24.69 -13.18 -25.99
C LYS A 235 25.01 -12.25 -24.81
N TYR A 236 25.76 -11.15 -25.00
CA TYR A 236 26.00 -10.11 -24.00
C TYR A 236 24.80 -9.19 -23.74
N TYR A 237 23.76 -9.19 -24.59
CA TYR A 237 22.60 -8.30 -24.45
C TYR A 237 21.94 -8.21 -23.06
N PRO A 238 21.83 -9.28 -22.25
CA PRO A 238 21.10 -9.16 -20.99
C PRO A 238 21.87 -8.42 -19.90
N ILE A 239 23.15 -8.08 -20.11
CA ILE A 239 23.97 -7.35 -19.14
C ILE A 239 24.21 -5.90 -19.57
N SER A 240 24.62 -5.06 -18.62
CA SER A 240 25.02 -3.67 -18.90
C SER A 240 26.14 -3.58 -19.95
N ARG A 241 25.98 -2.62 -20.87
CA ARG A 241 26.82 -2.44 -22.08
C ARG A 241 26.76 -3.66 -23.00
N GLY A 242 25.66 -4.40 -22.95
CA GLY A 242 25.49 -5.67 -23.64
C GLY A 242 25.35 -5.48 -25.15
N VAL A 243 24.56 -4.49 -25.55
CA VAL A 243 24.41 -4.09 -26.95
C VAL A 243 25.73 -3.53 -27.45
N ILE A 244 26.35 -2.62 -26.70
CA ILE A 244 27.64 -2.01 -27.05
C ILE A 244 28.73 -3.07 -27.29
N LYS A 245 28.84 -4.08 -26.43
CA LYS A 245 29.80 -5.19 -26.61
C LYS A 245 29.50 -6.09 -27.80
N SER A 246 28.31 -6.02 -28.36
CA SER A 246 27.89 -6.87 -29.46
C SER A 246 28.35 -6.35 -30.82
N PHE A 247 28.70 -5.05 -30.90
CA PHE A 247 29.35 -4.47 -32.07
C PHE A 247 30.73 -5.10 -32.32
N ASP A 248 31.07 -5.23 -33.60
CA ASP A 248 32.41 -5.65 -34.02
C ASP A 248 33.41 -4.49 -33.98
N HIS A 249 32.95 -3.28 -34.30
CA HIS A 249 33.70 -2.04 -34.17
C HIS A 249 32.77 -0.89 -33.76
N TYR A 250 33.33 0.16 -33.15
CA TYR A 250 32.56 1.35 -32.82
C TYR A 250 32.54 2.31 -34.00
N ILE A 251 31.39 2.93 -34.23
CA ILE A 251 31.16 3.88 -35.31
C ILE A 251 31.69 5.25 -34.89
N ASP A 252 32.51 5.87 -35.73
CA ASP A 252 33.05 7.22 -35.50
C ASP A 252 31.93 8.27 -35.41
N GLY A 253 32.13 9.28 -34.57
CA GLY A 253 31.15 10.37 -34.36
C GLY A 253 30.08 10.07 -33.31
N TYR A 254 30.06 8.87 -32.74
CA TYR A 254 29.20 8.52 -31.61
C TYR A 254 29.98 8.06 -30.39
N GLU A 255 29.64 8.62 -29.22
CA GLU A 255 30.09 8.12 -27.92
C GLU A 255 29.10 7.07 -27.39
N PHE A 256 29.60 5.88 -27.08
CA PHE A 256 28.77 4.73 -26.69
C PHE A 256 28.58 4.66 -25.17
N VAL A 257 27.35 4.93 -24.71
CA VAL A 257 26.98 4.98 -23.30
C VAL A 257 25.86 4.00 -22.99
N ALA A 258 25.93 3.35 -21.83
CA ALA A 258 24.85 2.52 -21.30
C ALA A 258 24.17 3.21 -20.12
N VAL A 259 22.84 3.17 -20.10
CA VAL A 259 21.98 3.78 -19.10
C VAL A 259 21.02 2.71 -18.59
N ASP A 260 21.30 2.22 -17.39
CA ASP A 260 20.48 1.21 -16.72
C ASP A 260 19.72 1.82 -15.55
N GLY A 261 18.43 1.48 -15.48
CA GLY A 261 17.49 1.93 -14.45
C GLY A 261 16.54 3.00 -14.97
N ALA A 262 15.24 2.80 -14.76
CA ALA A 262 14.18 3.64 -15.32
C ALA A 262 14.30 5.13 -14.91
N GLN A 263 14.80 5.42 -13.71
CA GLN A 263 15.00 6.81 -13.26
C GLN A 263 16.10 7.52 -14.06
N LYS A 264 17.24 6.85 -14.29
CA LYS A 264 18.32 7.40 -15.13
C LYS A 264 17.90 7.50 -16.59
N CYS A 265 17.08 6.55 -17.07
CA CYS A 265 16.48 6.67 -18.39
C CYS A 265 15.65 7.94 -18.52
N LYS A 266 14.81 8.25 -17.53
CA LYS A 266 14.03 9.49 -17.48
C LYS A 266 14.92 10.74 -17.56
N GLU A 267 15.98 10.82 -16.75
CA GLU A 267 16.92 11.96 -16.75
C GLU A 267 17.54 12.19 -18.14
N VAL A 268 17.93 11.11 -18.83
CA VAL A 268 18.48 11.19 -20.19
C VAL A 268 17.43 11.64 -21.20
N LEU A 269 16.21 11.09 -21.13
CA LEU A 269 15.13 11.44 -22.05
C LEU A 269 14.64 12.88 -21.88
N GLU A 270 14.70 13.43 -20.67
CA GLU A 270 14.39 14.85 -20.40
C GLU A 270 15.40 15.81 -21.04
N ASN A 271 16.64 15.34 -21.25
CA ASN A 271 17.75 16.16 -21.74
C ASN A 271 18.24 15.75 -23.14
N ILE A 272 17.57 14.80 -23.82
CA ILE A 272 18.09 14.21 -25.07
C ILE A 272 18.33 15.24 -26.18
N GLU A 273 17.56 16.33 -26.23
CA GLU A 273 17.71 17.39 -27.24
C GLU A 273 19.00 18.22 -27.04
N SER A 274 19.55 18.28 -25.82
CA SER A 274 20.78 19.02 -25.51
C SER A 274 22.05 18.21 -25.80
N LEU A 275 21.92 16.88 -25.96
CA LEU A 275 23.03 15.98 -26.31
C LEU A 275 23.27 15.94 -27.82
N SER A 276 24.45 15.50 -28.24
CA SER A 276 24.81 15.28 -29.65
C SER A 276 25.90 14.22 -29.76
N GLY A 277 25.85 13.40 -30.81
CA GLY A 277 26.87 12.38 -31.08
C GLY A 277 26.86 11.27 -30.04
N MET A 278 25.69 10.86 -29.54
CA MET A 278 25.58 9.82 -28.51
C MET A 278 24.91 8.56 -29.06
N PHE A 279 25.51 7.39 -28.82
CA PHE A 279 24.83 6.10 -28.88
C PHE A 279 24.45 5.67 -27.46
N ILE A 280 23.17 5.47 -27.21
CA ILE A 280 22.62 5.27 -25.87
C ILE A 280 21.92 3.91 -25.80
N GLU A 281 22.58 2.94 -25.18
CA GLU A 281 21.98 1.69 -24.74
C GLU A 281 21.12 1.96 -23.50
N MET A 282 19.81 1.74 -23.59
CA MET A 282 18.88 2.06 -22.49
C MET A 282 18.11 0.85 -22.01
N ASN A 283 18.22 0.56 -20.71
CA ASN A 283 17.51 -0.53 -20.04
C ASN A 283 16.70 0.00 -18.85
N SER A 284 15.42 -0.37 -18.76
CA SER A 284 14.58 0.07 -17.63
C SER A 284 14.98 -0.55 -16.30
N CYS A 285 15.62 -1.72 -16.31
CA CYS A 285 16.03 -2.45 -15.11
C CYS A 285 17.47 -2.06 -14.75
N ASP A 286 17.76 -1.91 -13.46
CA ASP A 286 19.14 -1.71 -13.00
C ASP A 286 19.99 -2.93 -13.35
N SER A 287 21.19 -2.73 -13.91
CA SER A 287 22.06 -3.80 -14.42
C SER A 287 21.46 -4.62 -15.59
N ALA A 288 20.54 -4.04 -16.36
CA ALA A 288 19.91 -4.64 -17.53
C ALA A 288 19.07 -5.90 -17.26
N CYS A 289 18.77 -6.70 -18.29
CA CYS A 289 17.76 -7.76 -18.24
C CYS A 289 18.08 -8.92 -17.29
N VAL A 290 19.35 -9.13 -16.90
CA VAL A 290 19.73 -10.14 -15.89
C VAL A 290 19.06 -9.91 -14.53
N ASN A 291 18.76 -8.65 -14.23
CA ASN A 291 18.07 -8.21 -13.02
C ASN A 291 16.63 -7.80 -13.30
N GLY A 292 16.00 -8.42 -14.32
CA GLY A 292 14.60 -8.16 -14.64
C GLY A 292 13.64 -8.73 -13.59
N PRO A 293 12.39 -8.23 -13.56
CA PRO A 293 11.40 -8.51 -12.51
C PRO A 293 10.95 -9.96 -12.40
N CYS A 294 11.21 -10.79 -13.40
CA CYS A 294 10.91 -12.22 -13.40
C CYS A 294 12.18 -13.08 -13.51
N SER A 295 13.32 -12.58 -13.02
CA SER A 295 14.58 -13.33 -12.93
C SER A 295 14.63 -14.17 -11.65
N LEU A 296 15.10 -15.42 -11.75
CA LEU A 296 15.22 -16.33 -10.59
C LEU A 296 16.47 -16.02 -9.74
N ALA A 297 17.46 -15.33 -10.34
CA ALA A 297 18.80 -15.13 -9.80
C ALA A 297 18.91 -13.99 -8.77
N LEU A 298 17.81 -13.31 -8.41
CA LEU A 298 17.83 -12.19 -7.47
C LEU A 298 18.46 -12.55 -6.10
N LYS A 299 18.52 -13.85 -5.73
CA LYS A 299 19.18 -14.34 -4.52
C LYS A 299 20.71 -14.27 -4.55
N ALA A 300 21.33 -14.26 -5.73
CA ALA A 300 22.78 -14.30 -5.92
C ALA A 300 23.42 -12.93 -6.28
N GLY A 301 22.59 -11.93 -6.58
CA GLY A 301 22.99 -10.57 -6.90
C GLY A 301 23.40 -10.33 -8.35
N ALA A 302 23.21 -9.10 -8.82
CA ALA A 302 23.45 -8.70 -10.22
C ALA A 302 24.89 -8.91 -10.68
N LEU A 303 25.89 -8.78 -9.79
CA LEU A 303 27.30 -8.98 -10.13
C LEU A 303 27.61 -10.41 -10.54
N LYS A 304 27.07 -11.40 -9.81
CA LYS A 304 27.27 -12.81 -10.14
C LYS A 304 26.58 -13.17 -11.46
N ALA A 305 25.33 -12.72 -11.65
CA ALA A 305 24.63 -12.91 -12.91
C ALA A 305 25.41 -12.32 -14.10
N ASN A 306 26.02 -11.15 -13.92
CA ASN A 306 26.90 -10.54 -14.92
C ASN A 306 28.14 -11.40 -15.23
N ALA A 307 28.80 -11.94 -14.20
CA ALA A 307 29.97 -12.80 -14.36
C ALA A 307 29.62 -14.11 -15.08
N ASP A 308 28.47 -14.72 -14.75
CA ASP A 308 28.01 -15.97 -15.37
C ASP A 308 27.73 -15.80 -16.86
N ILE A 309 27.11 -14.68 -17.27
CA ILE A 309 26.91 -14.35 -18.69
C ILE A 309 28.26 -14.15 -19.38
N ARG A 310 29.18 -13.38 -18.77
CA ARG A 310 30.50 -13.13 -19.38
C ARG A 310 31.26 -14.43 -19.61
N LYS A 311 31.26 -15.32 -18.62
CA LYS A 311 31.89 -16.65 -18.73
C LYS A 311 31.28 -17.46 -19.88
N TYR A 312 29.95 -17.48 -19.97
CA TYR A 312 29.22 -18.19 -21.03
C TYR A 312 29.61 -17.69 -22.42
N VAL A 313 29.61 -16.37 -22.64
CA VAL A 313 29.95 -15.81 -23.96
C VAL A 313 31.43 -15.97 -24.28
N GLN A 314 32.34 -15.77 -23.31
CA GLN A 314 33.77 -15.93 -23.53
C GLN A 314 34.13 -17.37 -23.91
N LYS A 315 33.50 -18.36 -23.29
CA LYS A 315 33.67 -19.78 -23.63
C LYS A 315 33.35 -20.01 -25.11
N ASP A 316 32.17 -19.58 -25.57
CA ASP A 316 31.75 -19.75 -26.96
C ASP A 316 32.69 -19.04 -27.97
N LEU A 317 33.15 -17.83 -27.64
CA LEU A 317 34.06 -17.07 -28.51
C LEU A 317 35.48 -17.65 -28.57
N GLN A 318 35.92 -18.35 -27.52
CA GLN A 318 37.22 -19.03 -27.50
C GLN A 318 37.17 -20.37 -28.24
N GLU A 319 36.08 -21.11 -28.10
CA GLU A 319 35.92 -22.45 -28.67
C GLU A 319 35.53 -22.42 -30.16
N ARG A 320 34.97 -21.31 -30.66
CA ARG A 320 34.44 -21.20 -32.02
C ARG A 320 34.82 -19.85 -32.64
N ALA A 321 35.40 -19.88 -33.84
CA ALA A 321 35.74 -18.65 -34.56
C ALA A 321 34.48 -17.80 -34.82
N SER A 322 34.56 -16.49 -34.58
CA SER A 322 33.54 -15.55 -35.02
C SER A 322 33.44 -15.58 -36.55
N VAL A 323 32.39 -16.20 -37.07
CA VAL A 323 32.06 -16.10 -38.49
C VAL A 323 31.44 -14.72 -38.72
N PRO A 324 31.88 -13.95 -39.74
CA PRO A 324 31.24 -12.70 -40.11
C PRO A 324 29.74 -12.93 -40.30
N TYR A 325 28.91 -12.10 -39.65
CA TYR A 325 27.47 -12.23 -39.75
C TYR A 325 26.97 -11.52 -41.00
N THR A 326 26.20 -12.22 -41.82
CA THR A 326 25.46 -11.62 -42.93
C THR A 326 24.01 -11.40 -42.47
N PRO A 327 23.50 -10.15 -42.51
CA PRO A 327 22.10 -9.87 -42.20
C PRO A 327 21.13 -10.71 -43.03
N GLU A 328 20.01 -11.11 -42.43
CA GLU A 328 18.99 -11.89 -43.13
C GLU A 328 18.28 -11.05 -44.22
N GLU A 329 18.37 -11.49 -45.47
CA GLU A 329 17.67 -10.85 -46.58
C GLU A 329 16.17 -11.22 -46.62
N GLY A 330 15.32 -10.34 -47.13
CA GLY A 330 13.90 -10.63 -47.36
C GLY A 330 13.01 -10.65 -46.11
N ILE A 331 13.50 -10.15 -44.97
CA ILE A 331 12.67 -9.85 -43.79
C ILE A 331 12.74 -8.34 -43.54
N ASP A 332 11.59 -7.71 -43.33
CA ASP A 332 11.53 -6.33 -42.87
C ASP A 332 11.60 -6.28 -41.34
N PHE A 333 12.69 -5.72 -40.81
CA PHE A 333 12.92 -5.49 -39.37
C PHE A 333 12.60 -4.05 -38.95
N THR A 334 12.02 -3.24 -39.83
CA THR A 334 11.68 -1.85 -39.53
C THR A 334 10.53 -1.78 -38.53
N CYS A 335 10.70 -1.00 -37.46
CA CYS A 335 9.67 -0.75 -36.46
C CYS A 335 9.71 0.72 -36.04
N VAL A 336 8.95 1.57 -36.75
CA VAL A 336 8.78 2.97 -36.38
C VAL A 336 7.74 3.06 -35.27
N ARG A 337 8.09 3.76 -34.19
CA ARG A 337 7.23 3.94 -33.02
C ARG A 337 6.54 5.30 -33.09
N GLU A 338 5.28 5.33 -32.68
CA GLU A 338 4.46 6.55 -32.70
C GLU A 338 4.12 7.02 -31.28
N ARG A 339 3.79 8.31 -31.15
CA ARG A 339 3.35 8.88 -29.89
C ARG A 339 2.03 8.24 -29.45
N LYS A 340 2.06 7.60 -28.28
CA LYS A 340 0.87 7.14 -27.57
C LYS A 340 0.38 8.26 -26.63
N ARG A 341 -0.90 8.24 -26.28
CA ARG A 341 -1.50 9.16 -25.31
C ARG A 341 -2.05 8.38 -24.13
N THR A 342 -1.92 8.95 -22.95
CA THR A 342 -2.61 8.48 -21.77
C THR A 342 -4.07 8.93 -21.80
N GLU A 343 -4.93 8.25 -21.04
CA GLU A 343 -6.35 8.59 -20.88
C GLU A 343 -6.57 9.65 -19.79
N ASP A 344 -5.54 10.47 -19.50
CA ASP A 344 -5.58 11.40 -18.38
C ASP A 344 -6.44 12.63 -18.68
N PHE A 345 -7.20 13.04 -17.68
CA PHE A 345 -7.83 14.35 -17.65
C PHE A 345 -6.79 15.41 -17.30
N ILE A 346 -6.83 16.55 -18.01
CA ILE A 346 -6.00 17.72 -17.74
C ILE A 346 -6.82 18.68 -16.86
N PRO A 347 -6.57 18.74 -15.54
CA PRO A 347 -7.32 19.61 -14.66
C PRO A 347 -6.92 21.06 -14.88
N THR A 348 -7.89 21.96 -14.73
CA THR A 348 -7.63 23.41 -14.70
C THR A 348 -6.90 23.81 -13.41
N ASP A 349 -6.16 24.93 -13.45
CA ASP A 349 -5.51 25.49 -12.26
C ASP A 349 -6.47 25.69 -11.09
N ARG A 350 -7.74 26.05 -11.40
CA ARG A 350 -8.79 26.19 -10.38
C ARG A 350 -9.06 24.87 -9.66
N GLN A 351 -9.23 23.77 -10.41
CA GLN A 351 -9.49 22.44 -9.83
C GLN A 351 -8.31 21.97 -8.98
N ILE A 352 -7.07 22.23 -9.42
CA ILE A 352 -5.86 21.90 -8.65
C ILE A 352 -5.82 22.69 -7.33
N ARG A 353 -6.08 24.01 -7.37
CA ARG A 353 -6.12 24.85 -6.17
C ARG A 353 -7.21 24.44 -5.19
N GLU A 354 -8.39 24.06 -5.68
CA GLU A 354 -9.49 23.55 -4.85
C GLU A 354 -9.08 22.26 -4.12
N ILE A 355 -8.34 21.37 -4.77
CA ILE A 355 -7.84 20.13 -4.14
C ILE A 355 -6.74 20.44 -3.12
N LEU A 356 -5.81 21.33 -3.44
CA LEU A 356 -4.74 21.74 -2.52
C LEU A 356 -5.29 22.36 -1.24
N ALA A 357 -6.29 23.24 -1.38
CA ALA A 357 -6.97 23.89 -0.26
C ALA A 357 -7.62 22.89 0.70
N LYS A 358 -8.17 21.76 0.20
CA LYS A 358 -8.72 20.68 1.04
C LYS A 358 -7.66 20.01 1.93
N THR A 359 -6.38 20.11 1.58
CA THR A 359 -5.26 19.62 2.42
C THR A 359 -4.55 20.74 3.20
N GLY A 360 -5.20 21.89 3.36
CA GLY A 360 -4.64 23.06 4.06
C GLY A 360 -3.58 23.83 3.26
N LYS A 361 -3.37 23.52 1.97
CA LYS A 361 -2.32 24.16 1.15
C LYS A 361 -2.89 25.29 0.33
N THR A 362 -2.75 26.52 0.83
CA THR A 362 -3.27 27.73 0.18
C THR A 362 -2.16 28.61 -0.38
N LYS A 363 -0.96 28.51 0.19
CA LYS A 363 0.23 29.27 -0.20
C LYS A 363 1.35 28.32 -0.66
N PRO A 364 2.35 28.83 -1.41
CA PRO A 364 3.54 28.07 -1.78
C PRO A 364 4.28 27.45 -0.59
N GLU A 365 4.33 28.17 0.54
CA GLU A 365 4.99 27.72 1.77
C GLU A 365 4.33 26.47 2.40
N ASP A 366 3.03 26.28 2.20
CA ASP A 366 2.28 25.11 2.69
C ASP A 366 2.61 23.85 1.86
N MET A 367 3.17 24.02 0.67
CA MET A 367 3.51 22.93 -0.26
C MET A 367 4.89 22.35 0.06
N LEU A 368 4.96 21.57 1.15
CA LEU A 368 6.19 20.96 1.64
C LEU A 368 6.92 20.05 0.63
N ASN A 369 6.22 19.52 -0.38
CA ASN A 369 6.77 18.62 -1.40
C ASN A 369 7.61 17.46 -0.82
N CYS A 370 7.18 16.91 0.33
CA CYS A 370 7.97 15.96 1.11
C CYS A 370 8.00 14.51 0.57
N GLY A 371 7.26 14.18 -0.49
CA GLY A 371 7.25 12.82 -1.06
C GLY A 371 6.48 11.75 -0.28
N ALA A 372 6.10 12.00 0.98
CA ALA A 372 5.55 10.97 1.88
C ALA A 372 4.32 10.24 1.32
N CYS A 373 3.47 10.98 0.60
CA CYS A 373 2.20 10.51 0.05
C CYS A 373 2.33 9.78 -1.32
N GLY A 374 3.55 9.52 -1.81
CA GLY A 374 3.78 8.84 -3.08
C GLY A 374 4.24 9.72 -4.25
N TYR A 375 3.99 11.02 -4.15
CA TYR A 375 4.16 12.01 -5.21
C TYR A 375 5.22 13.02 -4.83
N ASP A 376 6.01 13.45 -5.81
CA ASP A 376 7.23 14.23 -5.59
C ASP A 376 6.86 15.69 -5.27
N THR A 377 5.74 16.17 -5.81
CA THR A 377 5.19 17.50 -5.49
C THR A 377 3.73 17.45 -5.05
N CYS A 378 3.31 18.46 -4.29
CA CYS A 378 1.92 18.66 -3.90
C CYS A 378 1.01 18.94 -5.11
N MET A 379 1.56 19.59 -6.14
CA MET A 379 0.87 19.80 -7.42
C MET A 379 0.59 18.48 -8.14
N GLU A 380 1.59 17.61 -8.22
CA GLU A 380 1.44 16.27 -8.80
C GLU A 380 0.43 15.41 -8.02
N LYS A 381 0.47 15.49 -6.68
CA LYS A 381 -0.54 14.88 -5.80
C LYS A 381 -1.95 15.37 -6.14
N ALA A 382 -2.14 16.67 -6.27
CA ALA A 382 -3.44 17.27 -6.57
C ALA A 382 -3.94 16.88 -7.96
N TRP A 383 -3.04 16.83 -8.95
CA TRP A 383 -3.34 16.33 -10.30
C TRP A 383 -3.78 14.87 -10.27
N ALA A 384 -3.13 14.03 -9.46
CA ALA A 384 -3.51 12.63 -9.29
C ALA A 384 -4.87 12.47 -8.59
N VAL A 385 -5.20 13.31 -7.61
CA VAL A 385 -6.53 13.33 -6.98
C VAL A 385 -7.60 13.74 -8.01
N ALA A 386 -7.33 14.74 -8.86
CA ALA A 386 -8.25 15.19 -9.90
C ALA A 386 -8.56 14.08 -10.92
N ASN A 387 -7.59 13.20 -11.20
CA ASN A 387 -7.75 12.03 -12.07
C ASN A 387 -8.31 10.78 -11.35
N GLY A 388 -8.61 10.87 -10.05
CA GLY A 388 -9.09 9.72 -9.26
C GLY A 388 -8.03 8.65 -9.01
N TYR A 389 -6.74 8.99 -9.14
CA TYR A 389 -5.62 8.08 -8.87
C TYR A 389 -5.18 8.09 -7.41
N ALA A 390 -5.49 9.16 -6.68
CA ALA A 390 -5.11 9.34 -5.28
C ALA A 390 -6.28 9.89 -4.44
N ASN A 391 -6.20 9.65 -3.13
CA ASN A 391 -7.06 10.29 -2.14
C ASN A 391 -6.30 11.43 -1.42
N ILE A 392 -7.03 12.44 -1.00
CA ILE A 392 -6.61 13.57 -0.14
C ILE A 392 -6.02 13.04 1.18
N GLU A 393 -6.62 11.99 1.74
CA GLU A 393 -6.21 11.37 3.01
C GLU A 393 -4.85 10.69 2.96
N MET A 394 -4.28 10.49 1.78
CA MET A 394 -2.91 9.99 1.66
C MET A 394 -1.86 11.05 2.07
N CYS A 395 -2.25 12.31 2.27
CA CYS A 395 -1.33 13.36 2.72
C CYS A 395 -1.01 13.18 4.22
N VAL A 396 0.13 12.54 4.51
CA VAL A 396 0.54 12.20 5.88
C VAL A 396 0.58 13.42 6.82
N PRO A 397 1.19 14.57 6.46
CA PRO A 397 1.16 15.75 7.34
C PRO A 397 -0.26 16.24 7.65
N PHE A 398 -1.11 16.32 6.63
CA PHE A 398 -2.51 16.73 6.77
C PHE A 398 -3.30 15.76 7.67
N MET A 399 -3.13 14.45 7.49
CA MET A 399 -3.83 13.47 8.33
C MET A 399 -3.34 13.47 9.77
N ARG A 400 -2.05 13.74 9.99
CA ARG A 400 -1.50 13.89 11.34
C ARG A 400 -2.10 15.12 12.03
N GLU A 401 -2.07 16.27 11.38
CA GLU A 401 -2.65 17.52 11.92
C GLU A 401 -4.15 17.38 12.18
N ARG A 402 -4.89 16.76 11.25
CA ARG A 402 -6.32 16.47 11.40
C ARG A 402 -6.59 15.52 12.57
N ALA A 403 -5.79 14.49 12.76
CA ALA A 403 -5.95 13.54 13.87
C ALA A 403 -5.65 14.20 15.24
N GLU A 404 -4.62 15.04 15.31
CA GLU A 404 -4.26 15.81 16.50
C GLU A 404 -5.35 16.83 16.84
N SER A 405 -5.82 17.61 15.85
CA SER A 405 -6.88 18.60 16.02
C SER A 405 -8.22 17.97 16.41
N MET A 406 -8.64 16.89 15.75
CA MET A 406 -9.90 16.20 16.07
C MET A 406 -9.88 15.61 17.49
N SER A 407 -8.77 14.98 17.89
CA SER A 407 -8.61 14.45 19.25
C SER A 407 -8.64 15.59 20.28
N TYR A 408 -7.97 16.70 19.99
CA TYR A 408 -7.95 17.88 20.86
C TYR A 408 -9.34 18.49 21.02
N GLU A 409 -10.10 18.68 19.94
CA GLU A 409 -11.46 19.23 20.01
C GLU A 409 -12.41 18.34 20.81
N ILE A 410 -12.36 17.02 20.61
CA ILE A 410 -13.18 16.07 21.39
C ILE A 410 -12.86 16.15 22.88
N ILE A 411 -11.57 16.22 23.24
CA ILE A 411 -11.13 16.32 24.64
C ILE A 411 -11.59 17.65 25.25
N GLN A 412 -11.40 18.77 24.54
CA GLN A 412 -11.73 20.10 25.05
C GLN A 412 -13.23 20.38 25.16
N THR A 413 -14.05 19.83 24.27
CA THR A 413 -15.51 20.03 24.26
C THR A 413 -16.28 19.03 25.14
N SER A 414 -15.61 18.03 25.70
CA SER A 414 -16.22 17.05 26.59
C SER A 414 -16.87 17.72 27.83
N PRO A 415 -18.12 17.37 28.17
CA PRO A 415 -18.79 17.85 29.38
C PRO A 415 -18.23 17.23 30.67
N ASN A 416 -17.43 16.17 30.55
CA ASN A 416 -16.69 15.57 31.66
C ASN A 416 -15.28 16.14 31.73
N GLY A 417 -14.76 16.29 32.94
CA GLY A 417 -13.35 16.59 33.17
C GLY A 417 -12.48 15.42 32.72
N ILE A 418 -11.50 15.69 31.86
CA ILE A 418 -10.58 14.69 31.33
C ILE A 418 -9.14 15.08 31.70
N VAL A 419 -8.39 14.13 32.25
CA VAL A 419 -6.96 14.27 32.57
C VAL A 419 -6.19 13.05 32.06
N LEU A 420 -5.08 13.29 31.37
CA LEU A 420 -4.11 12.27 30.98
C LEU A 420 -2.80 12.49 31.73
N LEU A 421 -2.30 11.44 32.36
CA LEU A 421 -1.09 11.44 33.17
C LEU A 421 -0.04 10.47 32.59
N ASP A 422 1.24 10.79 32.75
CA ASP A 422 2.34 9.84 32.47
C ASP A 422 2.51 8.80 33.61
N SER A 423 3.54 7.96 33.49
CA SER A 423 3.87 6.92 34.49
C SER A 423 4.28 7.51 35.85
N ASP A 424 4.77 8.75 35.88
CA ASP A 424 5.20 9.47 37.09
C ASP A 424 4.07 10.38 37.65
N LEU A 425 2.85 10.24 37.13
CA LEU A 425 1.67 11.03 37.48
C LEU A 425 1.79 12.53 37.16
N ASN A 426 2.61 12.91 36.18
CA ASN A 426 2.64 14.26 35.63
C ASN A 426 1.56 14.44 34.56
N ILE A 427 1.01 15.66 34.50
CA ILE A 427 -0.08 16.01 33.58
C ILE A 427 0.46 16.13 32.16
N LEU A 428 0.03 15.24 31.27
CA LEU A 428 0.30 15.31 29.82
C LEU A 428 -0.73 16.19 29.11
N GLU A 429 -2.01 15.96 29.42
CA GLU A 429 -3.17 16.63 28.79
C GLU A 429 -4.29 16.81 29.82
N ILE A 430 -5.03 17.90 29.71
CA ILE A 430 -6.15 18.23 30.61
C ILE A 430 -7.11 19.20 29.93
N ASN A 431 -8.39 18.87 29.94
CA ASN A 431 -9.41 19.70 29.31
C ASN A 431 -9.92 20.83 30.21
N GLY A 432 -10.61 21.80 29.62
CA GLY A 432 -11.19 22.94 30.33
C GLY A 432 -12.08 22.53 31.51
N LYS A 433 -12.93 21.52 31.35
CA LYS A 433 -13.84 21.07 32.41
C LYS A 433 -13.11 20.47 33.61
N ALA A 434 -12.03 19.72 33.40
CA ALA A 434 -11.21 19.21 34.49
C ALA A 434 -10.50 20.34 35.25
N LYS A 435 -10.01 21.37 34.55
CA LYS A 435 -9.44 22.56 35.21
C LYS A 435 -10.49 23.25 36.08
N GLU A 436 -11.71 23.40 35.59
CA GLU A 436 -12.84 23.96 36.34
C GLU A 436 -13.15 23.13 37.60
N LEU A 437 -13.34 21.81 37.45
CA LEU A 437 -13.67 20.91 38.56
C LEU A 437 -12.58 20.87 39.62
N LEU A 438 -11.31 20.82 39.22
CA LEU A 438 -10.16 20.79 40.12
C LEU A 438 -9.75 22.18 40.67
N GLY A 439 -10.41 23.25 40.22
CA GLY A 439 -10.12 24.62 40.64
C GLY A 439 -8.77 25.16 40.15
N ILE A 440 -8.27 24.67 39.02
CA ILE A 440 -6.97 25.04 38.46
C ILE A 440 -7.10 26.32 37.64
N ARG A 441 -6.43 27.39 38.10
CA ARG A 441 -6.41 28.70 37.42
C ARG A 441 -5.13 28.97 36.62
N GLU A 442 -4.13 28.11 36.76
CA GLU A 442 -2.86 28.24 36.05
C GLU A 442 -3.01 27.89 34.55
N TYR A 443 -2.37 28.69 33.71
CA TYR A 443 -2.35 28.46 32.27
C TYR A 443 -1.39 27.32 31.89
N ASP A 444 -0.22 27.25 32.55
CA ASP A 444 0.82 26.27 32.27
C ASP A 444 0.95 25.22 33.40
N ILE A 445 0.32 24.07 33.15
CA ILE A 445 0.24 22.94 34.09
C ILE A 445 0.73 21.63 33.51
N LYS A 446 1.12 21.61 32.23
CA LYS A 446 1.67 20.41 31.59
C LYS A 446 3.04 20.11 32.19
N GLY A 447 3.32 18.83 32.45
CA GLY A 447 4.55 18.37 33.09
C GLY A 447 4.60 18.54 34.61
N LYS A 448 3.59 19.14 35.24
CA LYS A 448 3.47 19.20 36.71
C LYS A 448 2.76 17.94 37.23
N GLY A 449 3.14 17.49 38.42
CA GLY A 449 2.50 16.36 39.09
C GLY A 449 1.04 16.64 39.47
N ILE A 450 0.14 15.68 39.24
CA ILE A 450 -1.29 15.80 39.58
C ILE A 450 -1.53 16.00 41.08
N PHE A 451 -0.60 15.53 41.91
CA PHE A 451 -0.66 15.60 43.38
C PHE A 451 -0.73 17.02 43.93
N HIS A 452 -0.34 18.04 43.16
CA HIS A 452 -0.52 19.44 43.52
C HIS A 452 -1.99 19.89 43.48
N TYR A 453 -2.80 19.24 42.66
CA TYR A 453 -4.17 19.67 42.35
C TYR A 453 -5.21 18.72 42.92
N PHE A 454 -4.92 17.42 42.97
CA PHE A 454 -5.84 16.36 43.38
C PHE A 454 -5.11 15.25 44.16
N ASN A 455 -5.80 14.54 45.05
CA ASN A 455 -5.20 13.45 45.83
C ASN A 455 -4.82 12.27 44.90
N PRO A 456 -3.53 11.91 44.77
CA PRO A 456 -3.08 10.92 43.79
C PRO A 456 -3.34 9.47 44.22
N THR A 457 -3.84 9.21 45.44
CA THR A 457 -3.93 7.85 46.02
C THR A 457 -4.64 6.87 45.09
N ASP A 458 -5.77 7.27 44.51
CA ASP A 458 -6.53 6.41 43.59
C ASP A 458 -5.78 6.13 42.28
N PHE A 459 -4.99 7.09 41.80
CA PHE A 459 -4.14 6.91 40.63
C PHE A 459 -2.99 5.93 40.90
N VAL A 460 -2.34 6.07 42.06
CA VAL A 460 -1.25 5.18 42.51
C VAL A 460 -1.77 3.75 42.69
N LEU A 461 -2.93 3.58 43.32
CA LEU A 461 -3.55 2.26 43.49
C LEU A 461 -3.91 1.62 42.14
N ALA A 462 -4.53 2.40 41.23
CA ALA A 462 -4.87 1.91 39.90
C ALA A 462 -3.63 1.45 39.11
N GLN A 463 -2.53 2.23 39.13
CA GLN A 463 -1.27 1.88 38.46
C GLN A 463 -0.60 0.65 39.08
N ASN A 464 -0.47 0.59 40.41
CA ASN A 464 0.20 -0.51 41.11
C ASN A 464 -0.54 -1.84 40.93
N ASP A 465 -1.87 -1.82 41.04
CA ASP A 465 -2.69 -3.02 40.89
C ASP A 465 -2.98 -3.37 39.43
N ASN A 466 -2.58 -2.49 38.49
CA ASN A 466 -2.89 -2.54 37.06
C ASN A 466 -4.39 -2.80 36.80
N LYS A 467 -5.24 -2.08 37.56
CA LYS A 467 -6.69 -2.24 37.55
C LYS A 467 -7.38 -0.89 37.35
N ASN A 468 -8.37 -0.90 36.47
CA ASN A 468 -9.21 0.28 36.25
C ASN A 468 -10.16 0.49 37.44
N ILE A 469 -10.36 1.75 37.80
CA ILE A 469 -11.34 2.18 38.81
C ILE A 469 -12.51 2.81 38.05
N TYR A 470 -13.74 2.42 38.36
CA TYR A 470 -14.94 2.95 37.73
C TYR A 470 -15.84 3.59 38.78
N ASN A 471 -16.48 4.69 38.39
CA ASN A 471 -17.62 5.28 39.10
C ASN A 471 -17.40 5.56 40.59
N LYS A 472 -16.17 5.92 40.97
CA LYS A 472 -15.86 6.24 42.36
C LYS A 472 -16.33 7.65 42.69
N LYS A 473 -17.29 7.78 43.60
CA LYS A 473 -17.73 9.10 44.09
C LYS A 473 -16.61 9.74 44.92
N VAL A 474 -16.22 10.96 44.56
CA VAL A 474 -15.19 11.75 45.25
C VAL A 474 -15.72 13.17 45.47
N TYR A 475 -15.54 13.68 46.69
CA TYR A 475 -15.84 15.07 47.01
C TYR A 475 -14.60 15.93 46.81
N LEU A 476 -14.74 17.03 46.06
CA LEU A 476 -13.67 17.98 45.80
C LEU A 476 -13.76 19.16 46.77
N GLU A 477 -12.93 19.16 47.81
CA GLU A 477 -12.94 20.21 48.84
C GLU A 477 -12.70 21.62 48.28
N LYS A 478 -11.82 21.76 47.27
CA LYS A 478 -11.44 23.05 46.69
C LYS A 478 -12.61 23.77 45.99
N THR A 479 -13.51 23.03 45.36
CA THR A 479 -14.61 23.56 44.55
C THR A 479 -15.98 23.30 45.16
N GLY A 480 -16.08 22.43 46.16
CA GLY A 480 -17.34 22.02 46.77
C GLY A 480 -18.20 21.14 45.86
N SER A 481 -17.60 20.53 44.84
CA SER A 481 -18.27 19.71 43.84
C SER A 481 -18.16 18.22 44.17
N TYR A 482 -19.15 17.43 43.74
CA TYR A 482 -19.10 15.97 43.76
C TYR A 482 -18.80 15.46 42.37
N ILE A 483 -17.81 14.58 42.25
CA ILE A 483 -17.45 13.95 40.98
C ILE A 483 -17.58 12.43 41.06
N GLU A 484 -17.91 11.82 39.92
CA GLU A 484 -17.77 10.40 39.68
C GLU A 484 -16.48 10.19 38.88
N LEU A 485 -15.47 9.64 39.55
CA LEU A 485 -14.12 9.43 39.03
C LEU A 485 -13.97 8.03 38.44
N THR A 486 -13.57 7.98 37.17
CA THR A 486 -13.16 6.77 36.47
C THR A 486 -11.69 6.90 36.07
N ILE A 487 -10.86 5.92 36.43
CA ILE A 487 -9.42 5.87 36.12
C ILE A 487 -9.16 4.62 35.29
N ILE A 488 -8.57 4.81 34.11
CA ILE A 488 -8.20 3.77 33.16
C ILE A 488 -6.68 3.75 33.03
N VAL A 489 -6.07 2.59 33.29
CA VAL A 489 -4.64 2.37 33.08
C VAL A 489 -4.43 1.98 31.61
N LEU A 490 -3.55 2.72 30.90
CA LEU A 490 -3.26 2.44 29.49
C LEU A 490 -2.35 1.21 29.37
N LYS A 491 -2.56 0.41 28.32
CA LYS A 491 -1.71 -0.76 28.01
C LYS A 491 -0.25 -0.32 27.82
N ASP A 492 0.67 -1.23 28.16
CA ASP A 492 2.14 -1.04 28.10
C ASP A 492 2.68 0.07 29.02
N ASN A 493 2.00 0.37 30.14
CA ASN A 493 2.42 1.33 31.16
C ASN A 493 2.64 2.77 30.65
N LYS A 494 2.00 3.16 29.55
CA LYS A 494 2.14 4.48 28.91
C LYS A 494 1.44 5.63 29.66
N GLY A 495 0.95 5.38 30.87
CA GLY A 495 0.27 6.37 31.71
C GLY A 495 -1.16 5.99 32.09
N THR A 496 -1.88 6.96 32.64
CA THR A 496 -3.22 6.79 33.21
C THR A 496 -4.15 7.88 32.70
N TYR A 497 -5.37 7.50 32.34
CA TYR A 497 -6.40 8.42 31.86
C TYR A 497 -7.55 8.46 32.86
N ALA A 498 -7.97 9.65 33.28
CA ALA A 498 -9.10 9.84 34.19
C ALA A 498 -10.23 10.67 33.58
N VAL A 499 -11.45 10.24 33.87
CA VAL A 499 -12.69 10.95 33.55
C VAL A 499 -13.39 11.32 34.85
N MET A 500 -13.76 12.58 34.99
CA MET A 500 -14.44 13.18 36.11
C MET A 500 -15.80 13.68 35.65
N LYS A 501 -16.85 12.93 35.94
CA LYS A 501 -18.23 13.38 35.67
C LYS A 501 -18.73 14.20 36.86
N ASP A 502 -19.23 15.40 36.61
CA ASP A 502 -19.82 16.24 37.65
C ASP A 502 -21.21 15.68 38.04
N ILE A 503 -21.36 15.26 39.28
CA ILE A 503 -22.60 14.72 39.86
C ILE A 503 -23.14 15.60 40.99
N THR A 504 -22.70 16.86 41.05
CA THR A 504 -23.01 17.78 42.16
C THR A 504 -24.50 18.07 42.26
N GLN A 505 -25.17 18.32 41.13
CA GLN A 505 -26.62 18.60 41.13
C GLN A 505 -27.44 17.38 41.53
N GLU A 506 -27.05 16.20 41.04
CA GLU A 506 -27.71 14.93 41.32
C GLU A 506 -27.59 14.61 42.82
N THR A 507 -26.39 14.72 43.38
CA THR A 507 -26.13 14.48 44.80
C THR A 507 -26.89 15.47 45.69
N LYS A 508 -26.89 16.77 45.37
CA LYS A 508 -27.65 17.78 46.13
C LYS A 508 -29.16 17.57 46.06
N SER A 509 -29.66 17.12 44.91
CA SER A 509 -31.09 16.82 44.74
C SER A 509 -31.49 15.59 45.54
N GLU A 510 -30.65 14.55 45.57
CA GLU A 510 -30.84 13.37 46.44
C GLU A 510 -30.85 13.77 47.93
N GLU A 511 -29.89 14.57 48.38
CA GLU A 511 -29.83 15.07 49.77
C GLU A 511 -31.07 15.90 50.14
N GLN A 512 -31.54 16.78 49.26
CA GLN A 512 -32.76 17.56 49.48
C GLN A 512 -33.99 16.67 49.55
N LEU A 513 -34.10 15.68 48.66
CA LEU A 513 -35.21 14.74 48.63
C LEU A 513 -35.26 13.92 49.92
N ASP A 514 -34.12 13.45 50.41
CA ASP A 514 -34.03 12.68 51.65
C ASP A 514 -34.37 13.54 52.87
N LYS A 515 -33.98 14.82 52.88
CA LYS A 515 -34.41 15.75 53.92
C LYS A 515 -35.94 15.95 53.93
N VAL A 516 -36.55 16.14 52.76
CA VAL A 516 -38.01 16.27 52.63
C VAL A 516 -38.72 14.99 53.07
N LYS A 517 -38.19 13.80 52.74
CA LYS A 517 -38.74 12.52 53.21
C LYS A 517 -38.73 12.43 54.74
N LEU A 518 -37.62 12.79 55.38
CA LEU A 518 -37.50 12.77 56.84
C LEU A 518 -38.46 13.76 57.52
N GLU A 519 -38.57 14.99 57.01
CA GLU A 519 -39.53 15.98 57.51
C GLU A 519 -40.99 15.51 57.32
N THR A 520 -41.29 14.88 56.18
CA THR A 520 -42.62 14.33 55.90
C THR A 520 -42.97 13.20 56.86
N LEU A 521 -42.03 12.30 57.16
CA LEU A 521 -42.23 11.22 58.15
C LEU A 521 -42.49 11.79 59.55
N ALA A 522 -41.67 12.75 59.99
CA ALA A 522 -41.84 13.38 61.30
C ALA A 522 -43.20 14.09 61.45
N THR A 523 -43.62 14.83 60.42
CA THR A 523 -44.91 15.51 60.40
C THR A 523 -46.08 14.51 60.41
N THR A 524 -45.94 13.41 59.66
CA THR A 524 -46.95 12.35 59.61
C THR A 524 -47.14 11.71 60.98
N ASP A 525 -46.05 11.38 61.68
CA ASP A 525 -46.09 10.84 63.05
C ASP A 525 -46.76 11.80 64.04
N GLU A 526 -46.52 13.10 63.90
CA GLU A 526 -47.14 14.12 64.76
C GLU A 526 -48.65 14.22 64.53
N VAL A 527 -49.08 14.16 63.27
CA VAL A 527 -50.51 14.13 62.91
C VAL A 527 -51.17 12.86 63.44
N ILE A 528 -50.54 11.69 63.30
CA ILE A 528 -51.05 10.42 63.84
C ILE A 528 -51.26 10.53 65.35
N LYS A 529 -50.25 11.04 66.10
CA LYS A 529 -50.37 11.25 67.55
C LYS A 529 -51.52 12.18 67.91
N LYS A 530 -51.71 13.27 67.15
CA LYS A 530 -52.80 14.23 67.38
C LYS A 530 -54.17 13.60 67.13
N GLN A 531 -54.33 12.85 66.04
CA GLN A 531 -55.57 12.12 65.74
C GLN A 531 -55.88 11.05 66.79
N MET A 532 -54.86 10.31 67.26
CA MET A 532 -55.04 9.34 68.34
C MET A 532 -55.50 10.00 69.65
N ARG A 533 -54.96 11.16 70.01
CA ARG A 533 -55.39 11.91 71.21
C ARG A 533 -56.84 12.38 71.08
N VAL A 534 -57.22 12.96 69.93
CA VAL A 534 -58.61 13.39 69.67
C VAL A 534 -59.56 12.19 69.73
N ALA A 535 -59.19 11.04 69.16
CA ALA A 535 -60.00 9.83 69.25
C ALA A 535 -60.18 9.35 70.70
N GLN A 536 -59.15 9.44 71.53
CA GLN A 536 -59.24 9.12 72.97
C GLN A 536 -60.15 10.10 73.73
N GLU A 537 -60.07 11.40 73.44
CA GLU A 537 -60.96 12.42 74.03
C GLU A 537 -62.42 12.20 73.63
N ILE A 538 -62.69 11.92 72.35
CA ILE A 538 -64.02 11.59 71.85
C ILE A 538 -64.54 10.31 72.52
N ALA A 539 -63.71 9.26 72.63
CA ALA A 539 -64.09 8.02 73.30
C ALA A 539 -64.39 8.23 74.80
N SER A 540 -63.65 9.12 75.47
CA SER A 540 -63.89 9.49 76.86
C SER A 540 -65.24 10.20 77.02
N LEU A 541 -65.52 11.21 76.19
CA LEU A 541 -66.79 11.95 76.20
C LEU A 541 -67.99 11.06 75.84
N LEU A 542 -67.83 10.17 74.87
CA LEU A 542 -68.83 9.15 74.54
C LEU A 542 -69.07 8.19 75.71
N GLY A 543 -68.01 7.76 76.39
CA GLY A 543 -68.10 6.91 77.58
C GLY A 543 -68.88 7.58 78.71
N GLU A 544 -68.59 8.86 78.96
CA GLU A 544 -69.25 9.69 79.99
C GLU A 544 -70.75 9.88 79.68
N THR A 545 -71.08 10.36 78.48
CA THR A 545 -72.47 10.55 78.05
C THR A 545 -73.28 9.25 78.02
N THR A 546 -72.65 8.12 77.63
CA THR A 546 -73.31 6.80 77.67
C THR A 546 -73.58 6.35 79.11
N ALA A 547 -72.66 6.62 80.04
CA ALA A 547 -72.83 6.31 81.46
C ALA A 547 -73.96 7.16 82.08
N GLU A 548 -74.00 8.46 81.80
CA GLU A 548 -75.07 9.37 82.24
C GLU A 548 -76.44 8.92 81.69
N THR A 549 -76.50 8.60 80.40
CA THR A 549 -77.72 8.12 79.75
C THR A 549 -78.20 6.81 80.37
N LYS A 550 -77.29 5.88 80.67
CA LYS A 550 -77.61 4.63 81.35
C LYS A 550 -78.16 4.87 82.77
N VAL A 551 -77.57 5.79 83.53
CA VAL A 551 -78.07 6.16 84.87
C VAL A 551 -79.46 6.78 84.79
N ALA A 552 -79.68 7.69 83.84
CA ALA A 552 -80.99 8.30 83.61
C ALA A 552 -82.05 7.26 83.23
N LEU A 553 -81.75 6.36 82.29
CA LEU A 553 -82.63 5.27 81.89
C LEU A 553 -82.90 4.27 83.02
N LEU A 554 -81.89 3.95 83.85
CA LEU A 554 -82.07 3.10 85.02
C LEU A 554 -82.95 3.75 86.10
N LYS A 555 -82.82 5.06 86.32
CA LYS A 555 -83.74 5.83 87.18
C LYS A 555 -85.16 5.79 86.62
N LEU A 556 -85.33 6.04 85.32
CA LEU A 556 -86.63 6.01 84.63
C LEU A 556 -87.29 4.62 84.74
N LYS A 557 -86.50 3.55 84.54
CA LYS A 557 -86.95 2.16 84.75
C LYS A 557 -87.39 1.92 86.20
N LYS A 558 -86.67 2.43 87.19
CA LYS A 558 -87.04 2.34 88.61
C LYS A 558 -88.35 3.07 88.92
N THR A 559 -88.56 4.25 88.32
CA THR A 559 -89.81 5.02 88.47
C THR A 559 -90.99 4.30 87.82
N LEU A 560 -90.81 3.74 86.62
CA LEU A 560 -91.85 2.97 85.92
C LEU A 560 -92.18 1.62 86.61
N GLN A 561 -91.22 1.03 87.33
CA GLN A 561 -91.42 -0.21 88.10
C GLN A 561 -91.91 0.05 89.54
N GLY A 562 -92.14 1.31 89.93
CA GLY A 562 -92.43 1.71 91.31
C GLY A 562 -93.89 2.08 91.63
N ASP A 563 -94.83 1.96 90.69
CA ASP A 563 -96.24 2.37 90.86
C ASP A 563 -97.26 1.22 90.78
N GLU A 564 -96.81 -0.02 91.00
CA GLU A 564 -97.69 -1.17 91.24
C GLU A 564 -97.43 -1.74 92.65
N GLY A 565 -98.09 -1.14 93.64
CA GLY A 565 -97.98 -1.59 95.04
C GLY A 565 -98.78 -0.80 96.06
N SER A 566 -99.91 -0.20 95.66
CA SER A 566 -100.94 0.27 96.59
C SER A 566 -102.06 -0.77 96.69
N LYS A 567 -101.84 -1.80 97.51
CA LYS A 567 -102.84 -2.49 98.35
C LYS A 567 -102.17 -3.49 99.27
#